data_AF-A0A5J4TPB4-F1
#
_entry.id   AF-A0A5J4TPB4-F1
#
_cell.length_a   1.000
_cell.length_b   1.000
_cell.length_c   1.000
_cell.angle_alpha   90.00
_cell.angle_beta   90.00
_cell.angle_gamma   90.00
#
_symmetry.space_group_name_H-M   'P 1'
#
loop_
_entity.id
_entity.type
_entity.pdbx_description
1 polymer ?
#
loop_
_entity_poly.entity_id
_entity_poly.type
_entity_poly.pdbx_seq_one_letter_code
_entity_poly.pdbx_strand_id
1 'polypeptide(L)'
;MPALFDKEILISLSDTDHDITQIQNSFLSIVLTANVQFDNRFDGFEESYKDGTVLFIGLKSTSQVIREYTIYHRGRTIDGTLQNDSTTEQFIYNTVKPRSEKNSRKRIHSLYENIHKYDTSTCGTYITIREIEDAIKDQVSVAYTMPIRFRLSIPLDDILVFSGFTDYPNSLFGDLKIKFKINPNAFVFAQVNPIISMAKYYTMNLTDLMASCPDKLKNIDLLFRNWSLGYQYTKQLTQMGCTADLITKISIEQIPDSGLKNLMCSITPVTLSIKNYVVTEVTANMRRYKAIDDFLQRVREFYAKRPFVVPAQRVET
;
A
#
# COMPACT_ATOMS: atom_id res chain seq x y z
N MET A 1 3.50 26.39 1.37
CA MET A 1 3.04 25.74 2.62
C MET A 1 4.11 24.75 3.04
N PRO A 2 4.68 24.83 4.26
CA PRO A 2 5.58 23.79 4.74
C PRO A 2 4.77 22.49 4.91
N ALA A 3 5.36 21.40 4.44
CA ALA A 3 4.75 20.08 4.37
C ALA A 3 4.38 19.52 5.76
N LEU A 4 3.19 18.92 5.85
CA LEU A 4 2.54 18.36 7.03
C LEU A 4 3.17 17.00 7.48
N PHE A 5 4.50 16.91 7.57
CA PHE A 5 5.20 15.63 7.76
C PHE A 5 4.97 14.92 9.11
N ASP A 6 4.28 15.54 10.07
CA ASP A 6 4.19 15.03 11.44
C ASP A 6 2.82 15.22 12.12
N LYS A 7 1.73 15.27 11.34
CA LYS A 7 0.40 15.34 11.96
C LYS A 7 0.08 14.03 12.69
N GLU A 8 -0.06 14.13 14.02
CA GLU A 8 -0.60 13.05 14.84
C GLU A 8 -2.09 12.86 14.56
N ILE A 9 -2.50 11.61 14.41
CA ILE A 9 -3.88 11.20 14.21
C ILE A 9 -4.29 10.40 15.45
N LEU A 10 -5.31 10.88 16.16
CA LEU A 10 -5.92 10.15 17.27
C LEU A 10 -7.29 9.63 16.82
N ILE A 11 -7.51 8.33 16.93
CA ILE A 11 -8.79 7.70 16.57
C ILE A 11 -9.28 6.73 17.64
N SER A 12 -10.59 6.76 17.89
CA SER A 12 -11.25 5.82 18.80
C SER A 12 -11.47 4.47 18.15
N LEU A 13 -11.12 3.41 18.87
CA LEU A 13 -11.35 2.01 18.48
C LEU A 13 -12.58 1.43 19.20
N SER A 14 -12.89 1.93 20.39
CA SER A 14 -14.10 1.57 21.15
C SER A 14 -15.25 2.55 20.90
N ASP A 15 -16.46 2.11 21.23
CA ASP A 15 -17.69 2.90 21.19
C ASP A 15 -18.56 2.55 22.40
N THR A 16 -19.21 3.55 22.99
CA THR A 16 -20.08 3.41 24.15
C THR A 16 -21.40 2.72 23.82
N ASP A 17 -21.82 2.71 22.55
CA ASP A 17 -23.12 2.15 22.14
C ASP A 17 -23.11 0.61 22.06
N HIS A 18 -21.93 -0.01 22.15
CA HIS A 18 -21.73 -1.45 22.06
C HIS A 18 -20.84 -1.96 23.19
N ASP A 19 -21.15 -3.14 23.72
CA ASP A 19 -20.44 -3.71 24.86
C ASP A 19 -19.06 -4.25 24.48
N ILE A 20 -18.94 -4.84 23.29
CA ILE A 20 -17.73 -5.55 22.85
C ILE A 20 -17.34 -5.13 21.44
N THR A 21 -16.05 -4.91 21.24
CA THR A 21 -15.41 -4.63 19.95
C THR A 21 -14.54 -5.81 19.52
N GLN A 22 -14.75 -6.35 18.31
CA GLN A 22 -13.95 -7.44 17.75
C GLN A 22 -12.72 -6.88 17.05
N ILE A 23 -11.61 -6.73 17.77
CA ILE A 23 -10.37 -6.14 17.25
C ILE A 23 -9.86 -6.91 16.03
N GLN A 24 -9.81 -8.25 16.10
CA GLN A 24 -9.34 -9.12 15.02
C GLN A 24 -10.09 -8.95 13.68
N ASN A 25 -11.35 -8.49 13.71
CA ASN A 25 -12.17 -8.33 12.51
C ASN A 25 -12.34 -6.86 12.08
N SER A 26 -11.63 -5.96 12.75
CA SER A 26 -11.73 -4.51 12.58
C SER A 26 -10.52 -3.96 11.84
N PHE A 27 -10.68 -2.81 11.18
CA PHE A 27 -9.62 -2.19 10.39
C PHE A 27 -9.71 -0.67 10.33
N LEU A 28 -8.58 0.00 10.16
CA LEU A 28 -8.50 1.43 9.88
C LEU A 28 -8.54 1.67 8.37
N SER A 29 -9.40 2.58 7.93
CA SER A 29 -9.36 3.13 6.58
C SER A 29 -8.68 4.49 6.60
N ILE A 30 -7.63 4.64 5.80
CA ILE A 30 -6.90 5.91 5.66
C ILE A 30 -6.93 6.34 4.20
N VAL A 31 -7.35 7.57 3.96
CA VAL A 31 -7.24 8.20 2.64
C VAL A 31 -6.25 9.33 2.71
N LEU A 32 -5.20 9.24 1.91
CA LEU A 32 -4.15 10.24 1.83
C LEU A 32 -3.82 10.55 0.38
N THR A 33 -3.43 11.79 0.11
CA THR A 33 -2.88 12.20 -1.18
C THR A 33 -1.41 12.54 -0.98
N ALA A 34 -0.51 11.84 -1.66
CA ALA A 34 0.92 12.08 -1.60
C ALA A 34 1.41 12.73 -2.90
N ASN A 35 2.23 13.76 -2.76
CA ASN A 35 2.91 14.38 -3.89
C ASN A 35 4.19 13.59 -4.17
N VAL A 36 4.13 12.70 -5.17
CA VAL A 36 5.26 11.87 -5.59
C VAL A 36 6.11 12.66 -6.56
N GLN A 37 7.41 12.71 -6.29
CA GLN A 37 8.41 13.33 -7.11
C GLN A 37 9.11 12.26 -7.97
N PHE A 38 9.32 12.60 -9.24
CA PHE A 38 10.06 11.82 -10.24
C PHE A 38 11.28 12.63 -10.69
N ASP A 39 12.42 11.96 -10.83
CA ASP A 39 13.63 12.53 -11.44
C ASP A 39 13.71 12.32 -12.96
N ASN A 40 12.82 11.51 -13.54
CA ASN A 40 12.70 11.21 -14.96
C ASN A 40 11.32 11.65 -15.52
N ARG A 41 11.26 12.05 -16.80
CA ARG A 41 10.01 12.45 -17.50
C ARG A 41 9.24 11.30 -18.13
N PHE A 42 9.89 10.17 -18.35
CA PHE A 42 9.35 9.06 -19.14
C PHE A 42 8.88 9.47 -20.55
N ASP A 43 9.49 10.49 -21.16
CA ASP A 43 9.13 11.00 -22.50
C ASP A 43 9.63 10.11 -23.66
N GLY A 44 10.43 9.09 -23.35
CA GLY A 44 11.00 8.17 -24.32
C GLY A 44 10.06 7.07 -24.83
N PHE A 45 8.82 7.01 -24.35
CA PHE A 45 7.89 5.97 -24.79
C PHE A 45 7.22 6.34 -26.10
N GLU A 46 7.17 5.38 -27.03
CA GLU A 46 6.30 5.49 -28.19
C GLU A 46 4.84 5.60 -27.74
N GLU A 47 4.07 6.43 -28.44
CA GLU A 47 2.66 6.72 -28.18
C GLU A 47 1.80 5.45 -28.01
N SER A 48 2.16 4.37 -28.72
CA SER A 48 1.46 3.09 -28.68
C SER A 48 1.58 2.35 -27.36
N TYR A 49 2.64 2.63 -26.57
CA TYR A 49 3.00 1.87 -25.37
C TYR A 49 2.70 2.60 -24.06
N LYS A 50 2.43 3.91 -24.12
CA LYS A 50 2.25 4.76 -22.93
C LYS A 50 1.07 4.33 -22.04
N ASP A 51 -0.02 3.90 -22.66
CA ASP A 51 -1.27 3.57 -21.94
C ASP A 51 -1.25 2.16 -21.32
N GLY A 52 -0.38 1.26 -21.81
CA GLY A 52 -0.28 -0.10 -21.30
C GLY A 52 1.05 -0.40 -20.60
N THR A 53 1.98 0.54 -20.52
CA THR A 53 3.14 0.45 -19.62
C THR A 53 2.79 1.09 -18.29
N VAL A 54 3.05 0.38 -17.19
CA VAL A 54 2.50 0.71 -15.89
C VAL A 54 3.57 0.67 -14.79
N LEU A 55 3.53 1.65 -13.91
CA LEU A 55 4.28 1.71 -12.66
C LEU A 55 3.34 1.43 -11.48
N PHE A 56 3.74 0.52 -10.61
CA PHE A 56 3.11 0.35 -9.31
C PHE A 56 3.74 1.31 -8.30
N ILE A 57 2.89 1.99 -7.52
CA ILE A 57 3.30 2.76 -6.34
C ILE A 57 2.37 2.39 -5.19
N GLY A 58 2.91 2.02 -4.04
CA GLY A 58 2.09 1.57 -2.91
C GLY A 58 2.91 1.14 -1.70
N LEU A 59 2.39 0.16 -0.96
CA LEU A 59 3.04 -0.40 0.24
C LEU A 59 3.20 -1.92 0.09
N LYS A 60 4.23 -2.50 0.72
CA LYS A 60 4.36 -3.97 0.84
C LYS A 60 3.26 -4.53 1.77
N SER A 61 2.95 -3.80 2.83
CA SER A 61 1.81 -4.05 3.72
C SER A 61 1.20 -2.72 4.15
N THR A 62 -0.12 -2.64 4.23
CA THR A 62 -0.83 -1.42 4.67
C THR A 62 -0.42 -0.96 6.05
N SER A 63 -0.11 -1.88 6.97
CA SER A 63 0.29 -1.50 8.33
C SER A 63 1.53 -0.61 8.34
N GLN A 64 2.50 -0.87 7.44
CA GLN A 64 3.81 -0.21 7.39
C GLN A 64 3.72 1.31 7.23
N VAL A 65 2.57 1.83 6.81
CA VAL A 65 2.29 3.25 6.76
C VAL A 65 2.30 3.90 8.15
N ILE A 66 2.16 3.14 9.24
CA ILE A 66 2.24 3.66 10.60
C ILE A 66 3.71 3.76 11.01
N ARG A 67 4.18 4.98 11.28
CA ARG A 67 5.55 5.26 11.74
C ARG A 67 5.69 5.01 13.23
N GLU A 68 4.84 5.67 13.98
CA GLU A 68 4.81 5.70 15.44
C GLU A 68 3.38 5.46 15.87
N TYR A 69 3.19 4.76 16.98
CA TYR A 69 1.89 4.67 17.63
C TYR A 69 1.97 4.70 19.14
N THR A 70 0.85 5.05 19.77
CA THR A 70 0.65 4.99 21.21
C THR A 70 -0.79 4.64 21.49
N ILE A 71 -1.02 3.75 22.44
CA ILE A 71 -2.36 3.30 22.81
C ILE A 71 -2.83 4.06 24.04
N TYR A 72 -4.07 4.51 23.98
CA TYR A 72 -4.74 5.22 25.07
C TYR A 72 -5.92 4.40 25.57
N HIS A 73 -6.03 4.34 26.89
CA HIS A 73 -7.08 3.68 27.61
C HIS A 73 -7.60 4.60 28.72
N ARG A 74 -8.91 4.91 28.75
CA ARG A 74 -9.48 5.83 29.76
C ARG A 74 -8.79 7.19 29.79
N GLY A 75 -8.45 7.70 28.62
CA GLY A 75 -7.69 8.96 28.47
C GLY A 75 -6.25 8.92 28.98
N ARG A 76 -5.72 7.76 29.39
CA ARG A 76 -4.33 7.58 29.82
C ARG A 76 -3.54 6.78 28.79
N THR A 77 -2.28 7.13 28.60
CA THR A 77 -1.36 6.31 27.82
C THR A 77 -1.15 4.97 28.53
N ILE A 78 -1.18 3.86 27.79
CA ILE A 78 -0.81 2.55 28.34
C ILE A 78 0.72 2.44 28.31
N ASP A 79 1.33 2.21 29.47
CA ASP A 79 2.78 1.99 29.58
C ASP A 79 3.23 0.81 28.71
N GLY A 80 4.36 0.98 28.02
CA GLY A 80 4.91 -0.03 27.11
C GLY A 80 4.27 -0.08 25.71
N THR A 81 3.28 0.77 25.40
CA THR A 81 2.66 0.83 24.06
C THR A 81 3.19 1.94 23.16
N LEU A 82 4.11 2.77 23.67
CA LEU A 82 4.80 3.77 22.86
C LEU A 82 5.76 3.03 21.91
N GLN A 83 5.41 3.00 20.62
CA GLN A 83 6.26 2.47 19.57
C GLN A 83 6.76 3.61 18.70
N ASN A 84 8.09 3.78 18.65
CA ASN A 84 8.75 4.86 17.91
C ASN A 84 9.17 4.44 16.49
N ASP A 85 9.31 3.13 16.24
CA ASP A 85 9.62 2.59 14.91
C ASP A 85 8.73 1.36 14.62
N SER A 86 7.46 1.64 14.37
CA SER A 86 6.49 0.61 14.06
C SER A 86 6.70 0.00 12.68
N THR A 87 7.32 0.74 11.74
CA THR A 87 7.57 0.24 10.39
C THR A 87 8.51 -0.97 10.41
N THR A 88 9.60 -0.93 11.19
CA THR A 88 10.51 -2.06 11.36
C THR A 88 9.84 -3.26 12.03
N GLU A 89 9.11 -3.01 13.13
CA GLU A 89 8.33 -4.03 13.85
C GLU A 89 7.38 -4.79 12.91
N GLN A 90 6.58 -4.05 12.16
CA GLN A 90 5.60 -4.60 11.25
C GLN A 90 6.26 -5.24 10.02
N PHE A 91 7.42 -4.76 9.58
CA PHE A 91 8.19 -5.43 8.53
C PHE A 91 8.63 -6.84 8.97
N ILE A 92 9.15 -6.98 10.19
CA ILE A 92 9.55 -8.29 10.74
C ILE A 92 8.32 -9.18 10.90
N TYR A 93 7.25 -8.67 11.52
CA TYR A 93 6.01 -9.41 11.72
C TYR A 93 5.39 -9.89 10.40
N ASN A 94 5.35 -9.01 9.40
CA ASN A 94 4.88 -9.36 8.07
C ASN A 94 5.80 -10.36 7.37
N THR A 95 7.11 -10.38 7.64
CA THR A 95 8.04 -11.31 7.00
C THR A 95 7.74 -12.75 7.39
N VAL A 96 7.40 -12.99 8.67
CA VAL A 96 7.07 -14.34 9.18
C VAL A 96 5.65 -14.81 8.82
N LYS A 97 4.76 -13.90 8.39
CA LYS A 97 3.41 -14.28 7.96
C LYS A 97 3.42 -15.22 6.74
N PRO A 98 2.59 -16.28 6.73
CA PRO A 98 2.53 -17.23 5.64
C PRO A 98 2.02 -16.57 4.35
N ARG A 99 2.56 -17.02 3.21
CA ARG A 99 2.21 -16.46 1.89
C ARG A 99 0.73 -16.61 1.55
N SER A 100 0.09 -17.70 2.00
CA SER A 100 -1.34 -17.95 1.80
C SER A 100 -2.22 -16.87 2.45
N GLU A 101 -1.87 -16.43 3.66
CA GLU A 101 -2.57 -15.34 4.35
C GLU A 101 -2.38 -14.01 3.62
N LYS A 102 -1.16 -13.73 3.15
CA LYS A 102 -0.88 -12.50 2.39
C LYS A 102 -1.68 -12.41 1.08
N ASN A 103 -1.91 -13.55 0.44
CA ASN A 103 -2.65 -13.63 -0.82
C ASN A 103 -4.17 -13.62 -0.65
N SER A 104 -4.70 -14.09 0.49
CA SER A 104 -6.15 -14.12 0.72
C SER A 104 -6.72 -12.73 1.06
N ARG A 105 -5.91 -11.89 1.70
CA ARG A 105 -6.26 -10.54 2.16
C ARG A 105 -6.06 -9.49 1.04
N LYS A 106 -7.13 -9.23 0.28
CA LYS A 106 -7.12 -8.23 -0.80
C LYS A 106 -6.81 -6.82 -0.28
N ARG A 107 -5.96 -6.09 -1.00
CA ARG A 107 -5.54 -4.69 -0.77
C ARG A 107 -4.79 -4.45 0.54
N ILE A 108 -4.28 -5.50 1.17
CA ILE A 108 -3.51 -5.41 2.42
C ILE A 108 -2.02 -5.62 2.14
N HIS A 109 -1.67 -6.62 1.33
CA HIS A 109 -0.29 -6.90 0.97
C HIS A 109 -0.04 -6.74 -0.53
N SER A 110 1.17 -6.30 -0.87
CA SER A 110 1.63 -6.21 -2.27
C SER A 110 2.90 -7.03 -2.43
N LEU A 111 2.75 -8.27 -2.89
CA LEU A 111 3.87 -9.12 -3.25
C LEU A 111 4.40 -8.74 -4.63
N TYR A 112 5.72 -8.81 -4.80
CA TYR A 112 6.36 -8.51 -6.07
C TYR A 112 5.79 -9.36 -7.21
N GLU A 113 5.59 -10.67 -7.01
CA GLU A 113 5.10 -11.54 -8.09
C GLU A 113 3.66 -11.18 -8.52
N ASN A 114 2.85 -10.65 -7.60
CA ASN A 114 1.49 -10.22 -7.89
C ASN A 114 1.52 -8.90 -8.66
N ILE A 115 2.34 -7.94 -8.23
CA ILE A 115 2.56 -6.66 -8.93
C ILE A 115 3.10 -6.91 -10.34
N HIS A 116 4.10 -7.78 -10.47
CA HIS A 116 4.71 -8.13 -11.75
C HIS A 116 3.68 -8.72 -12.74
N LYS A 117 2.65 -9.40 -12.24
CA LYS A 117 1.52 -9.94 -13.02
C LYS A 117 0.33 -8.97 -13.15
N TYR A 118 0.52 -7.72 -12.75
CA TYR A 118 -0.50 -6.68 -12.76
C TYR A 118 -1.77 -7.05 -11.97
N ASP A 119 -1.60 -7.64 -10.79
CA ASP A 119 -2.71 -8.05 -9.93
C ASP A 119 -3.41 -6.84 -9.28
N THR A 120 -4.75 -6.84 -9.24
CA THR A 120 -5.55 -5.71 -8.75
C THR A 120 -5.83 -5.73 -7.25
N SER A 121 -5.40 -6.78 -6.54
CA SER A 121 -5.57 -6.95 -5.11
C SER A 121 -4.40 -6.40 -4.27
N THR A 122 -3.52 -5.61 -4.89
CA THR A 122 -2.37 -4.99 -4.21
C THR A 122 -2.78 -3.78 -3.36
N CYS A 123 -1.97 -3.45 -2.37
CA CYS A 123 -2.06 -2.20 -1.60
C CYS A 123 -1.26 -1.11 -2.31
N GLY A 124 -1.89 -0.46 -3.28
CA GLY A 124 -1.28 0.66 -3.98
C GLY A 124 -2.14 1.15 -5.13
N THR A 125 -1.53 1.96 -5.97
CA THR A 125 -2.09 2.37 -7.25
C THR A 125 -1.17 1.94 -8.37
N TYR A 126 -1.77 1.69 -9.52
CA TYR A 126 -1.07 1.56 -10.77
C TYR A 126 -1.23 2.87 -11.52
N ILE A 127 -0.15 3.34 -12.14
CA ILE A 127 -0.13 4.58 -12.90
C ILE A 127 0.53 4.26 -14.23
N THR A 128 -0.16 4.59 -15.31
CA THR A 128 0.36 4.44 -16.67
C THR A 128 1.43 5.49 -16.94
N ILE A 129 2.33 5.20 -17.88
CA ILE A 129 3.30 6.21 -18.33
C ILE A 129 2.58 7.44 -18.90
N ARG A 130 1.46 7.25 -19.59
CA ARG A 130 0.59 8.34 -20.04
C ARG A 130 0.20 9.30 -18.90
N GLU A 131 -0.36 8.76 -17.83
CA GLU A 131 -0.82 9.57 -16.69
C GLU A 131 0.34 10.34 -16.04
N ILE A 132 1.53 9.75 -15.99
CA ILE A 132 2.74 10.43 -15.49
C ILE A 132 3.11 11.58 -16.42
N GLU A 133 3.28 11.32 -17.72
CA GLU A 133 3.63 12.35 -18.71
C GLU A 133 2.63 13.50 -18.70
N ASP A 134 1.32 13.21 -18.75
CA ASP A 134 0.28 14.22 -18.79
C ASP A 134 0.25 15.08 -17.52
N ALA A 135 0.55 14.50 -16.36
CA ALA A 135 0.61 15.23 -15.09
C ALA A 135 1.84 16.15 -14.98
N ILE A 136 2.92 15.86 -15.71
CA ILE A 136 4.20 16.55 -15.57
C ILE A 136 4.62 17.38 -16.78
N LYS A 137 3.91 17.28 -17.91
CA LYS A 137 4.24 17.94 -19.19
C LYS A 137 4.53 19.45 -19.08
N ASP A 138 3.77 20.16 -18.24
CA ASP A 138 3.83 21.62 -18.10
C ASP A 138 4.82 22.05 -16.99
N GLN A 139 5.48 21.10 -16.31
CA GLN A 139 6.38 21.38 -15.21
C GLN A 139 7.79 21.70 -15.72
N VAL A 140 8.25 22.92 -15.43
CA VAL A 140 9.52 23.48 -15.92
C VAL A 140 10.72 23.11 -15.02
N SER A 141 10.48 22.83 -13.73
CA SER A 141 11.54 22.48 -12.77
C SER A 141 11.85 20.98 -12.78
N VAL A 142 13.13 20.64 -12.87
CA VAL A 142 13.64 19.28 -12.56
C VAL A 142 13.20 18.92 -11.14
N ALA A 143 12.64 17.70 -10.96
CA ALA A 143 11.81 17.24 -9.83
C ALA A 143 10.29 17.31 -10.07
N TYR A 144 9.83 16.62 -11.11
CA TYR A 144 8.43 16.55 -11.49
C TYR A 144 7.58 15.97 -10.38
N THR A 145 6.43 16.57 -10.08
CA THR A 145 5.59 16.17 -8.95
C THR A 145 4.18 15.82 -9.42
N MET A 146 3.68 14.65 -9.05
CA MET A 146 2.32 14.20 -9.34
C MET A 146 1.58 13.91 -8.02
N PRO A 147 0.39 14.49 -7.78
CA PRO A 147 -0.44 14.12 -6.65
C PRO A 147 -1.10 12.76 -6.90
N ILE A 148 -0.90 11.82 -5.98
CA ILE A 148 -1.45 10.46 -6.07
C ILE A 148 -2.26 10.17 -4.81
N ARG A 149 -3.52 9.76 -5.00
CA ARG A 149 -4.44 9.42 -3.92
C ARG A 149 -4.37 7.94 -3.58
N PHE A 150 -4.08 7.62 -2.32
CA PHE A 150 -4.06 6.26 -1.77
C PHE A 150 -5.25 6.03 -0.85
N ARG A 151 -5.83 4.83 -0.95
CA ARG A 151 -6.87 4.32 -0.04
C ARG A 151 -6.32 3.07 0.64
N LEU A 152 -6.01 3.18 1.92
CA LEU A 152 -5.35 2.14 2.70
C LEU A 152 -6.34 1.51 3.67
N SER A 153 -6.28 0.19 3.80
CA SER A 153 -7.06 -0.59 4.76
C SER A 153 -6.09 -1.36 5.66
N ILE A 154 -5.99 -0.97 6.92
CA ILE A 154 -5.05 -1.54 7.89
C ILE A 154 -5.85 -2.41 8.87
N PRO A 155 -5.81 -3.75 8.74
CA PRO A 155 -6.37 -4.64 9.76
C PRO A 155 -5.72 -4.34 11.11
N LEU A 156 -6.52 -4.30 12.18
CA LEU A 156 -5.94 -4.04 13.50
C LEU A 156 -5.03 -5.17 13.96
N ASP A 157 -5.35 -6.42 13.62
CA ASP A 157 -4.51 -7.59 13.91
C ASP A 157 -3.16 -7.59 13.19
N ASP A 158 -2.97 -6.73 12.17
CA ASP A 158 -1.68 -6.50 11.51
C ASP A 158 -0.80 -5.46 12.25
N ILE A 159 -1.34 -4.78 13.27
CA ILE A 159 -0.58 -3.93 14.19
C ILE A 159 -0.21 -4.80 15.41
N LEU A 160 1.08 -4.94 15.71
CA LEU A 160 1.57 -5.96 16.64
C LEU A 160 0.89 -5.92 18.01
N VAL A 161 0.66 -4.72 18.56
CA VAL A 161 -0.01 -4.53 19.86
C VAL A 161 -1.41 -5.15 19.92
N PHE A 162 -2.08 -5.32 18.77
CA PHE A 162 -3.42 -5.88 18.64
C PHE A 162 -3.45 -7.30 18.08
N SER A 163 -2.30 -7.87 17.68
CA SER A 163 -2.23 -9.19 17.02
C SER A 163 -2.82 -10.35 17.85
N GLY A 164 -2.88 -10.20 19.17
CA GLY A 164 -3.51 -11.16 20.10
C GLY A 164 -4.92 -10.78 20.56
N PHE A 165 -5.46 -9.64 20.13
CA PHE A 165 -6.76 -9.16 20.59
C PHE A 165 -7.87 -9.72 19.71
N THR A 166 -8.68 -10.61 20.27
CA THR A 166 -9.92 -11.07 19.62
C THR A 166 -11.04 -10.08 19.87
N ASP A 167 -11.47 -9.98 21.13
CA ASP A 167 -12.56 -9.15 21.60
C ASP A 167 -12.07 -8.20 22.71
N TYR A 168 -12.49 -6.94 22.62
CA TYR A 168 -12.24 -5.90 23.61
C TYR A 168 -13.56 -5.46 24.27
N PRO A 169 -13.77 -5.78 25.56
CA PRO A 169 -14.99 -5.41 26.29
C PRO A 169 -15.05 -3.91 26.65
N ASN A 170 -15.57 -3.10 25.73
CA ASN A 170 -15.79 -1.65 25.90
C ASN A 170 -16.52 -1.33 27.22
N SER A 171 -17.58 -2.08 27.55
CA SER A 171 -18.43 -1.79 28.72
C SER A 171 -17.74 -2.05 30.07
N LEU A 172 -16.67 -2.85 30.09
CA LEU A 172 -15.91 -3.18 31.28
C LEU A 172 -14.61 -2.38 31.37
N PHE A 173 -13.88 -2.28 30.27
CA PHE A 173 -12.57 -1.64 30.22
C PHE A 173 -12.64 -0.17 29.83
N GLY A 174 -13.69 0.29 29.14
CA GLY A 174 -13.87 1.69 28.78
C GLY A 174 -13.29 2.01 27.40
N ASP A 175 -12.88 3.26 27.18
CA ASP A 175 -12.45 3.70 25.87
C ASP A 175 -11.02 3.24 25.53
N LEU A 176 -10.85 2.79 24.29
CA LEU A 176 -9.59 2.42 23.66
C LEU A 176 -9.37 3.29 22.43
N LYS A 177 -8.22 3.95 22.35
CA LYS A 177 -7.85 4.81 21.22
C LYS A 177 -6.42 4.52 20.79
N ILE A 178 -6.13 4.73 19.51
CA ILE A 178 -4.77 4.70 18.98
C ILE A 178 -4.42 6.09 18.46
N LYS A 179 -3.24 6.57 18.86
CA LYS A 179 -2.61 7.76 18.29
C LYS A 179 -1.46 7.31 17.41
N PHE A 180 -1.36 7.79 16.18
CA PHE A 180 -0.30 7.38 15.27
C PHE A 180 0.14 8.49 14.30
N LYS A 181 1.30 8.29 13.68
CA LYS A 181 1.84 9.12 12.59
C LYS A 181 2.06 8.29 11.33
N ILE A 182 2.05 8.95 10.17
CA ILE A 182 2.24 8.32 8.87
C ILE A 182 3.73 8.29 8.49
N ASN A 183 4.19 7.18 7.91
CA ASN A 183 5.53 7.01 7.36
C ASN A 183 5.50 7.10 5.82
N PRO A 184 5.85 8.26 5.22
CA PRO A 184 5.96 8.36 3.76
C PRO A 184 7.11 7.52 3.19
N ASN A 185 8.14 7.20 3.99
CA ASN A 185 9.28 6.41 3.53
C ASN A 185 8.96 4.92 3.42
N ALA A 186 7.82 4.46 3.95
CA ALA A 186 7.38 3.07 3.84
C ALA A 186 6.89 2.70 2.43
N PHE A 187 6.58 3.70 1.60
CA PHE A 187 6.10 3.49 0.24
C PHE A 187 7.18 2.87 -0.65
N VAL A 188 6.73 2.07 -1.61
CA VAL A 188 7.56 1.35 -2.56
C VAL A 188 7.00 1.49 -3.98
N PHE A 189 7.86 1.28 -4.96
CA PHE A 189 7.49 1.25 -6.37
C PHE A 189 8.15 0.08 -7.10
N ALA A 190 7.53 -0.32 -8.21
CA ALA A 190 8.10 -1.26 -9.17
C ALA A 190 7.41 -1.12 -10.52
N GLN A 191 8.16 -1.32 -11.61
CA GLN A 191 7.57 -1.41 -12.94
C GLN A 191 6.89 -2.77 -13.13
N VAL A 192 5.64 -2.73 -13.59
CA VAL A 192 4.91 -3.94 -13.96
C VAL A 192 5.53 -4.51 -15.23
N ASN A 193 5.45 -5.83 -15.43
CA ASN A 193 5.88 -6.43 -16.68
C ASN A 193 5.13 -5.80 -17.86
N PRO A 194 5.81 -5.06 -18.76
CA PRO A 194 5.15 -4.34 -19.85
C PRO A 194 4.35 -5.27 -20.76
N ILE A 195 4.78 -6.52 -20.94
CA ILE A 195 4.02 -7.51 -21.73
C ILE A 195 2.70 -7.86 -21.06
N ILE A 196 2.69 -8.06 -19.74
CA ILE A 196 1.47 -8.40 -19.02
C ILE A 196 0.53 -7.20 -18.95
N SER A 197 1.06 -6.00 -18.68
CA SER A 197 0.24 -4.79 -18.62
C SER A 197 -0.30 -4.37 -19.99
N MET A 198 0.52 -4.47 -21.04
CA MET A 198 0.10 -4.22 -22.42
C MET A 198 -0.91 -5.26 -22.90
N ALA A 199 -0.75 -6.54 -22.57
CA ALA A 199 -1.74 -7.56 -22.92
C ALA A 199 -3.11 -7.27 -22.28
N LYS A 200 -3.13 -6.89 -20.99
CA LYS A 200 -4.37 -6.47 -20.32
C LYS A 200 -4.97 -5.22 -20.96
N TYR A 201 -4.17 -4.19 -21.24
CA TYR A 201 -4.63 -2.99 -21.93
C TYR A 201 -5.23 -3.30 -23.30
N TYR A 202 -4.54 -4.14 -24.08
CA TYR A 202 -4.98 -4.58 -25.40
C TYR A 202 -6.31 -5.32 -25.33
N THR A 203 -6.46 -6.29 -24.43
CA THR A 203 -7.71 -7.04 -24.26
C THR A 203 -8.89 -6.15 -23.88
N MET A 204 -8.66 -5.15 -23.01
CA MET A 204 -9.72 -4.24 -22.57
C MET A 204 -10.17 -3.25 -23.65
N ASN A 205 -9.29 -2.88 -24.58
CA ASN A 205 -9.53 -1.82 -25.58
C ASN A 205 -9.51 -2.32 -27.03
N LEU A 206 -9.62 -3.64 -27.24
CA LEU A 206 -9.41 -4.27 -28.55
C LEU A 206 -10.30 -3.67 -29.66
N THR A 207 -11.60 -3.51 -29.38
CA THR A 207 -12.58 -2.98 -30.33
C THR A 207 -12.23 -1.56 -30.76
N ASP A 208 -11.86 -0.72 -29.80
CA ASP A 208 -11.58 0.70 -30.02
C ASP A 208 -10.24 0.87 -30.75
N LEU A 209 -9.23 0.06 -30.41
CA LEU A 209 -7.94 0.06 -31.09
C LEU A 209 -8.07 -0.36 -32.55
N MET A 210 -8.88 -1.39 -32.85
CA MET A 210 -9.15 -1.83 -34.22
C MET A 210 -9.89 -0.77 -35.05
N ALA A 211 -10.80 -0.02 -34.43
CA ALA A 211 -11.60 0.99 -35.12
C ALA A 211 -10.88 2.32 -35.32
N SER A 212 -10.06 2.75 -34.35
CA SER A 212 -9.54 4.13 -34.28
C SER A 212 -8.04 4.27 -34.52
N CYS A 213 -7.25 3.20 -34.37
CA CYS A 213 -5.77 3.30 -34.35
C CYS A 213 -5.07 2.03 -34.87
N PRO A 214 -5.20 1.70 -36.17
CA PRO A 214 -4.60 0.49 -36.75
C PRO A 214 -3.05 0.47 -36.68
N ASP A 215 -2.39 1.62 -36.69
CA ASP A 215 -0.92 1.66 -36.53
C ASP A 215 -0.48 1.42 -35.08
N LYS A 216 -1.28 1.85 -34.09
CA LYS A 216 -1.05 1.53 -32.68
C LYS A 216 -1.09 0.02 -32.45
N LEU A 217 -2.06 -0.66 -33.08
CA LEU A 217 -2.20 -2.11 -33.02
C LEU A 217 -0.95 -2.83 -33.55
N LYS A 218 -0.44 -2.43 -34.72
CA LYS A 218 0.80 -3.00 -35.30
C LYS A 218 2.00 -2.84 -34.37
N ASN A 219 2.12 -1.69 -33.71
CA ASN A 219 3.23 -1.42 -32.80
C ASN A 219 3.11 -2.27 -31.52
N ILE A 220 1.89 -2.47 -31.01
CA ILE A 220 1.62 -3.39 -29.90
C ILE A 220 1.99 -4.85 -30.29
N ASP A 221 1.61 -5.29 -31.48
CA ASP A 221 1.99 -6.61 -31.99
C ASP A 221 3.51 -6.77 -32.11
N LEU A 222 4.22 -5.70 -32.53
CA LEU A 222 5.68 -5.68 -32.58
C LEU A 222 6.29 -5.91 -31.19
N LEU A 223 5.72 -5.27 -30.16
CA LEU A 223 6.16 -5.45 -28.78
C LEU A 223 6.09 -6.92 -28.37
N PHE A 224 4.96 -7.59 -28.62
CA PHE A 224 4.79 -9.00 -28.24
C PHE A 224 5.73 -9.95 -28.97
N ARG A 225 6.04 -9.68 -30.25
CA ARG A 225 6.92 -10.52 -31.07
C ARG A 225 8.40 -10.34 -30.73
N ASN A 226 8.81 -9.09 -30.49
CA ASN A 226 10.21 -8.72 -30.40
C ASN A 226 10.70 -8.50 -28.96
N TRP A 227 9.83 -8.69 -27.96
CA TRP A 227 10.25 -8.61 -26.55
C TRP A 227 11.28 -9.70 -26.24
N SER A 228 12.53 -9.31 -26.09
CA SER A 228 13.59 -10.25 -25.73
C SER A 228 13.51 -10.58 -24.24
N LEU A 229 13.70 -11.85 -23.91
CA LEU A 229 13.82 -12.37 -22.53
C LEU A 229 15.05 -11.83 -21.78
N GLY A 230 15.86 -10.97 -22.42
CA GLY A 230 17.10 -10.41 -21.87
C GLY A 230 16.88 -9.37 -20.77
N TYR A 231 15.68 -8.80 -20.64
CA TYR A 231 15.36 -7.94 -19.49
C TYR A 231 15.20 -8.79 -18.23
N GLN A 232 16.27 -8.87 -17.44
CA GLN A 232 16.22 -9.45 -16.12
C GLN A 232 15.56 -8.45 -15.16
N TYR A 233 14.28 -8.66 -14.90
CA TYR A 233 13.60 -7.92 -13.83
C TYR A 233 14.29 -8.20 -12.50
N THR A 234 14.77 -7.15 -11.84
CA THR A 234 15.15 -7.24 -10.43
C THR A 234 13.90 -7.59 -9.65
N LYS A 235 13.81 -8.81 -9.11
CA LYS A 235 12.61 -9.36 -8.46
C LYS A 235 12.35 -8.74 -7.09
N GLN A 236 12.27 -7.41 -7.03
CA GLN A 236 12.20 -6.65 -5.80
C GLN A 236 11.33 -5.41 -5.95
N LEU A 237 10.87 -4.90 -4.81
CA LEU A 237 10.21 -3.62 -4.70
C LEU A 237 11.20 -2.59 -4.20
N THR A 238 11.27 -1.45 -4.84
CA THR A 238 12.19 -0.36 -4.51
C THR A 238 11.50 0.61 -3.55
N GLN A 239 12.18 0.98 -2.47
CA GLN A 239 11.66 1.94 -1.51
C GLN A 239 11.72 3.36 -2.08
N MET A 240 10.74 4.20 -1.74
CA MET A 240 10.79 5.63 -2.03
C MET A 240 12.07 6.25 -1.44
N GLY A 241 12.75 7.06 -2.24
CA GLY A 241 14.06 7.63 -1.95
C GLY A 241 15.24 6.80 -2.48
N CYS A 242 15.01 5.55 -2.88
CA CYS A 242 16.02 4.71 -3.51
C CYS A 242 15.90 4.74 -5.04
N THR A 243 17.04 4.56 -5.71
CA THR A 243 17.12 4.45 -7.17
C THR A 243 16.88 3.01 -7.62
N ALA A 244 16.18 2.83 -8.73
CA ALA A 244 16.08 1.54 -9.41
C ALA A 244 16.13 1.69 -10.92
N ASP A 245 16.65 0.64 -11.57
CA ASP A 245 16.69 0.55 -13.02
C ASP A 245 15.28 0.29 -13.56
N LEU A 246 14.73 1.29 -14.24
CA LEU A 246 13.40 1.23 -14.87
C LEU A 246 13.53 1.40 -16.38
N ILE A 247 12.60 0.79 -17.11
CA ILE A 247 12.42 1.10 -18.53
C ILE A 247 11.86 2.52 -18.61
N THR A 248 12.57 3.37 -19.33
CA THR A 248 12.25 4.81 -19.49
C THR A 248 12.05 5.21 -20.94
N LYS A 249 12.45 4.34 -21.88
CA LYS A 249 12.25 4.51 -23.31
C LYS A 249 11.86 3.18 -23.92
N ILE A 250 10.79 3.18 -24.71
CA ILE A 250 10.47 2.09 -25.63
C ILE A 250 10.17 2.74 -26.98
N SER A 251 11.08 2.59 -27.94
CA SER A 251 10.96 3.17 -29.27
C SER A 251 11.04 2.09 -30.35
N ILE A 252 10.42 2.38 -31.49
CA ILE A 252 10.53 1.54 -32.69
C ILE A 252 11.52 2.21 -33.64
N GLU A 253 12.64 1.54 -33.90
CA GLU A 253 13.65 2.02 -34.86
C GLU A 253 13.61 1.16 -36.12
N GLN A 254 13.68 1.80 -37.30
CA GLN A 254 13.86 1.09 -38.55
C GLN A 254 15.33 0.71 -38.70
N ILE A 255 15.60 -0.57 -38.91
CA ILE A 255 16.94 -1.02 -39.25
C ILE A 255 17.28 -0.48 -40.64
N PRO A 256 18.40 0.24 -40.82
CA PRO A 256 18.87 0.66 -42.14
C PRO A 256 18.92 -0.54 -43.10
N ASP A 257 18.53 -0.32 -44.35
CA ASP A 257 18.61 -1.26 -45.48
C ASP A 257 17.65 -2.48 -45.50
N SER A 258 17.01 -2.85 -44.39
CA SER A 258 16.07 -4.00 -44.36
C SER A 258 14.58 -3.62 -44.30
N GLY A 259 14.26 -2.38 -43.93
CA GLY A 259 12.88 -1.92 -43.70
C GLY A 259 12.19 -2.57 -42.48
N LEU A 260 12.88 -3.48 -41.76
CA LEU A 260 12.39 -4.12 -40.55
C LEU A 260 12.40 -3.15 -39.38
N LYS A 261 11.33 -3.19 -38.59
CA LYS A 261 11.18 -2.41 -37.34
C LYS A 261 11.70 -3.24 -36.17
N ASN A 262 12.68 -2.70 -35.44
CA ASN A 262 13.15 -3.28 -34.18
C ASN A 262 12.62 -2.49 -32.99
N LEU A 263 12.38 -3.23 -31.91
CA LEU A 263 12.02 -2.65 -30.62
C LEU A 263 13.30 -2.29 -29.87
N MET A 264 13.48 -1.02 -29.55
CA MET A 264 14.57 -0.52 -28.71
C MET A 264 14.03 -0.16 -27.33
N CYS A 265 14.65 -0.74 -26.30
CA CYS A 265 14.32 -0.49 -24.90
C CYS A 265 15.52 0.14 -24.21
N SER A 266 15.33 1.26 -23.51
CA SER A 266 16.37 1.87 -22.67
C SER A 266 15.99 1.81 -21.21
N ILE A 267 16.96 1.38 -20.41
CA ILE A 267 16.86 1.25 -18.97
C ILE A 267 17.72 2.36 -18.39
N THR A 268 17.15 3.14 -17.48
CA THR A 268 17.91 4.15 -16.75
C THR A 268 17.62 4.06 -15.25
N PRO A 269 18.58 4.43 -14.40
CA PRO A 269 18.35 4.58 -12.97
C PRO A 269 17.35 5.72 -12.73
N VAL A 270 16.27 5.43 -12.00
CA VAL A 270 15.20 6.37 -11.68
C VAL A 270 14.93 6.36 -10.17
N THR A 271 14.74 7.54 -9.59
CA THR A 271 14.45 7.74 -8.17
C THR A 271 13.08 8.38 -8.02
N LEU A 272 12.20 7.72 -7.26
CA LEU A 272 10.92 8.27 -6.84
C LEU A 272 10.98 8.63 -5.35
N SER A 273 10.36 9.73 -4.96
CA SER A 273 10.24 10.11 -3.54
C SER A 273 8.90 10.76 -3.24
N ILE A 274 8.52 10.81 -1.96
CA ILE A 274 7.30 11.52 -1.53
C ILE A 274 7.73 12.86 -0.93
N LYS A 275 7.39 13.97 -1.60
CA LYS A 275 7.73 15.33 -1.15
C LYS A 275 6.89 15.82 0.02
N ASN A 276 5.62 15.40 0.06
CA ASN A 276 4.70 15.65 1.15
C ASN A 276 3.43 14.81 0.94
N TYR A 277 2.59 14.74 1.97
CA TYR A 277 1.28 14.12 1.87
C TYR A 277 0.25 14.89 2.70
N VAL A 278 -1.01 14.67 2.38
CA VAL A 278 -2.16 15.17 3.13
C VAL A 278 -3.08 14.00 3.42
N VAL A 279 -3.35 13.73 4.69
CA VAL A 279 -4.37 12.77 5.11
C VAL A 279 -5.72 13.49 5.10
N THR A 280 -6.63 13.04 4.24
CA THR A 280 -7.96 13.64 4.07
C THR A 280 -9.02 12.97 4.92
N GLU A 281 -8.89 11.67 5.16
CA GLU A 281 -9.89 10.87 5.88
C GLU A 281 -9.20 9.76 6.68
N VAL A 282 -9.67 9.54 7.91
CA VAL A 282 -9.30 8.40 8.74
C VAL A 282 -10.56 7.89 9.43
N THR A 283 -10.87 6.61 9.22
CA THR A 283 -12.09 5.98 9.73
C THR A 283 -11.75 4.65 10.38
N ALA A 284 -12.24 4.41 11.60
CA ALA A 284 -12.11 3.14 12.30
C ALA A 284 -13.34 2.29 12.02
N ASN A 285 -13.16 1.21 11.26
CA ASN A 285 -14.24 0.29 10.89
C ASN A 285 -14.23 -0.86 11.89
N MET A 286 -15.05 -0.72 12.93
CA MET A 286 -15.05 -1.61 14.08
C MET A 286 -16.20 -2.59 14.01
N ARG A 287 -15.91 -3.90 14.05
CA ARG A 287 -16.94 -4.92 14.28
C ARG A 287 -17.29 -4.96 15.75
N ARG A 288 -18.58 -4.97 16.07
CA ARG A 288 -19.08 -4.85 17.44
C ARG A 288 -20.31 -5.71 17.66
N TYR A 289 -20.54 -6.10 18.90
CA TYR A 289 -21.76 -6.77 19.32
C TYR A 289 -22.13 -6.41 20.76
N LYS A 290 -23.41 -6.59 21.10
CA LYS A 290 -23.91 -6.41 22.46
C LYS A 290 -23.81 -7.71 23.26
N ALA A 291 -23.48 -7.58 24.53
CA ALA A 291 -23.53 -8.70 25.46
C ALA A 291 -24.93 -8.78 26.09
N ILE A 292 -25.29 -9.95 26.62
CA ILE A 292 -26.52 -10.11 27.40
C ILE A 292 -26.26 -9.55 28.80
N ASP A 293 -27.25 -8.85 29.38
CA ASP A 293 -27.12 -8.18 30.69
C ASP A 293 -26.67 -9.12 31.81
N ASP A 294 -27.16 -10.36 31.84
CA ASP A 294 -26.77 -11.39 32.81
C ASP A 294 -25.25 -11.67 32.78
N PHE A 295 -24.65 -11.70 31.59
CA PHE A 295 -23.20 -11.87 31.46
C PHE A 295 -22.44 -10.69 32.05
N LEU A 296 -22.83 -9.45 31.70
CA LEU A 296 -22.18 -8.24 32.21
C LEU A 296 -22.26 -8.16 33.73
N GLN A 297 -23.41 -8.51 34.31
CA GLN A 297 -23.62 -8.54 35.75
C GLN A 297 -22.70 -9.57 36.43
N ARG A 298 -22.60 -10.78 35.90
CA ARG A 298 -21.70 -11.82 36.43
C ARG A 298 -20.23 -11.38 36.43
N VAL A 299 -19.79 -10.73 35.35
CA VAL A 299 -18.39 -10.25 35.26
C VAL A 299 -18.14 -9.12 36.26
N ARG A 300 -19.07 -8.17 36.41
CA ARG A 300 -18.97 -7.11 37.43
C ARG A 300 -18.89 -7.69 38.83
N GLU A 301 -19.73 -8.67 39.15
CA GLU A 301 -19.69 -9.34 40.45
C GLU A 301 -18.40 -10.10 40.70
N PHE A 302 -17.85 -10.76 39.67
CA PHE A 302 -16.60 -11.50 39.78
C PHE A 302 -15.44 -10.59 40.20
N TYR A 303 -15.28 -9.44 39.52
CA TYR A 303 -14.21 -8.48 39.83
C TYR A 303 -14.49 -7.63 41.06
N ALA A 304 -15.75 -7.43 41.46
CA ALA A 304 -16.08 -6.75 42.70
C ALA A 304 -15.72 -7.59 43.95
N LYS A 305 -15.80 -8.92 43.84
CA LYS A 305 -15.59 -9.85 44.97
C LYS A 305 -14.17 -10.42 45.06
N ARG A 306 -13.34 -10.27 44.02
CA ARG A 306 -11.99 -10.85 43.97
C ARG A 306 -10.94 -9.78 43.65
N PRO A 307 -9.85 -9.68 44.42
CA PRO A 307 -8.72 -8.84 44.03
C PRO A 307 -8.14 -9.33 42.70
N PHE A 308 -7.62 -8.40 41.89
CA PHE A 308 -6.90 -8.75 40.67
C PHE A 308 -5.61 -9.50 41.04
N VAL A 309 -5.63 -10.82 40.90
CA VAL A 309 -4.46 -11.68 41.11
C VAL A 309 -3.99 -12.15 39.74
N VAL A 310 -2.76 -11.77 39.35
CA VAL A 310 -2.05 -12.45 38.25
C VAL A 310 -1.44 -13.70 38.87
N PRO A 311 -1.96 -14.90 38.61
CA PRO A 311 -1.41 -16.11 39.22
C PRO A 311 0.03 -16.30 38.74
N ALA A 312 0.97 -16.42 39.68
CA ALA A 312 2.32 -16.90 39.37
C ALA A 312 2.24 -18.37 38.93
N GLN A 313 3.03 -18.75 37.92
CA GLN A 313 3.17 -20.15 37.53
C GLN A 313 3.64 -20.97 38.73
N ARG A 314 2.81 -21.90 39.21
CA ARG A 314 3.27 -22.93 40.15
C ARG A 314 4.01 -23.98 39.34
N VAL A 315 5.32 -24.06 39.52
CA VAL A 315 6.09 -25.22 39.08
C VAL A 315 5.71 -26.35 40.04
N GLU A 316 5.17 -27.45 39.51
CA GLU A 316 4.95 -28.65 40.30
C GLU A 316 6.32 -29.16 40.78
N THR A 317 6.48 -29.31 42.09
CA THR A 317 7.60 -30.04 42.73
C THR A 317 7.17 -31.44 43.07
#